data_AF-A0A8C6FTZ5-F1
#
_entry.id   AF-A0A8C6FTZ5-F1
#
_cell.length_a   1.000
_cell.length_b   1.000
_cell.length_c   1.000
_cell.angle_alpha   90.00
_cell.angle_beta   90.00
_cell.angle_gamma   90.00
#
_symmetry.space_group_name_H-M   'P 1'
#
loop_
_entity.id
_entity.type
_entity.pdbx_description
1 polymer ?
#
loop_
_entity_poly.entity_id
_entity_poly.type
_entity_poly.pdbx_seq_one_letter_code
_entity_poly.pdbx_strand_id
1 'polypeptide(L)'
;ISAASERRLRNWTSAEGLLRVNARHRDAGRAFLPFAPPSAPPACAPQPGAPGARAPCFLAGDGRASEVPALAALHTLWLREHNRLATALKALNAHWSADTAYQEARKVVGALHQIITLRDYIPRILGPEAFGLHVGPYRGYDPSVDPTVSNVFSTAAFRFGHATIHPLVQRLDARFQELLGPLPLRDAFFRPWRLLEEGGVDPVIRGLLAKPAKLQVQDQLLNEELTERLFVLSDAGTLDLASINLQRGRDHGLPGYNEWRQFCGLSRLETRADLRAATANGSVADRILDLYGHPDNIDVWLGGLVESFLPGARTGPLFACLVGKQMKALRDGDRFWWEHRAVFTEAQRRELGRHSLSRVICDNTGLTRVPRDAFRVGLWPQDFESCDHIPGMDLRAWREAPPPGTGMSFSSRVKVGVWGQEPCVSEGRGGLVWGRPPAQLPPRPQPVRAQEPLRLPGSGGWSDG
;
A
#
# COMPACT_ATOMS: atom_id res chain seq x y z
N ILE A 1 -7.14 10.21 1.87
CA ILE A 1 -8.38 9.81 1.16
C ILE A 1 -9.43 10.89 1.38
N SER A 2 -10.09 11.37 0.32
CA SER A 2 -11.21 12.31 0.47
C SER A 2 -12.48 11.55 0.86
N ALA A 3 -13.43 12.21 1.51
CA ALA A 3 -14.75 11.63 1.81
C ALA A 3 -15.48 11.16 0.53
N ALA A 4 -15.22 11.81 -0.61
CA ALA A 4 -15.74 11.39 -1.91
C ALA A 4 -15.15 10.04 -2.37
N SER A 5 -13.85 9.82 -2.18
CA SER A 5 -13.21 8.53 -2.50
C SER A 5 -13.73 7.41 -1.59
N GLU A 6 -13.91 7.66 -0.30
CA GLU A 6 -14.50 6.69 0.63
C GLU A 6 -15.90 6.26 0.18
N ARG A 7 -16.77 7.23 -0.15
CA ARG A 7 -18.12 6.95 -0.66
C ARG A 7 -18.12 6.05 -1.88
N ARG A 8 -17.11 6.18 -2.76
CA ARG A 8 -16.99 5.38 -3.98
C ARG A 8 -16.45 3.97 -3.74
N LEU A 9 -15.69 3.75 -2.67
CA LEU A 9 -15.01 2.48 -2.38
C LEU A 9 -15.81 1.58 -1.43
N ARG A 10 -16.67 2.14 -0.58
CA ARG A 10 -17.49 1.39 0.38
C ARG A 10 -18.76 0.83 -0.25
N ASN A 11 -19.17 -0.36 0.20
CA ASN A 11 -20.44 -0.96 -0.14
C ASN A 11 -21.50 -0.53 0.87
N TRP A 12 -22.22 0.55 0.56
CA TRP A 12 -23.20 1.16 1.46
C TRP A 12 -24.50 0.34 1.64
N THR A 13 -24.70 -0.70 0.83
CA THR A 13 -25.87 -1.58 0.97
C THR A 13 -25.59 -2.82 1.84
N SER A 14 -24.33 -3.04 2.25
CA SER A 14 -23.95 -4.17 3.10
C SER A 14 -24.19 -3.84 4.58
N ALA A 15 -24.71 -4.83 5.32
CA ALA A 15 -24.89 -4.75 6.77
C ALA A 15 -23.58 -5.00 7.55
N GLU A 16 -22.58 -5.55 6.88
CA GLU A 16 -21.28 -5.97 7.43
C GLU A 16 -20.20 -4.90 7.28
N GLY A 17 -20.47 -3.78 6.59
CA GLY A 17 -19.50 -2.69 6.43
C GLY A 17 -18.41 -2.98 5.40
N LEU A 18 -18.74 -3.66 4.30
CA LEU A 18 -17.77 -4.10 3.30
C LEU A 18 -17.26 -2.98 2.38
N LEU A 19 -16.09 -3.19 1.78
CA LEU A 19 -15.65 -2.50 0.56
C LEU A 19 -16.34 -3.11 -0.68
N ARG A 20 -16.56 -2.27 -1.70
CA ARG A 20 -17.08 -2.70 -3.01
C ARG A 20 -16.09 -3.62 -3.69
N VAL A 21 -16.62 -4.61 -4.37
CA VAL A 21 -15.87 -5.58 -5.16
C VAL A 21 -16.29 -5.51 -6.63
N ASN A 22 -15.52 -6.14 -7.51
CA ASN A 22 -15.89 -6.26 -8.91
C ASN A 22 -17.22 -7.03 -9.05
N ALA A 23 -18.17 -6.47 -9.81
CA ALA A 23 -19.47 -7.07 -10.02
C ALA A 23 -19.48 -8.14 -11.13
N ARG A 24 -18.48 -8.13 -12.02
CA ARG A 24 -18.45 -8.95 -13.25
C ARG A 24 -17.43 -10.08 -13.20
N HIS A 25 -16.31 -9.86 -12.52
CA HIS A 25 -15.20 -10.82 -12.49
C HIS A 25 -14.92 -11.32 -11.08
N ARG A 26 -14.57 -12.60 -10.96
CA ARG A 26 -14.15 -13.27 -9.74
C ARG A 26 -12.89 -14.08 -10.00
N ASP A 27 -12.10 -14.25 -8.96
CA ASP A 27 -10.83 -14.99 -8.97
C ASP A 27 -11.00 -16.31 -8.20
N ALA A 28 -11.38 -17.38 -8.91
CA ALA A 28 -11.77 -18.66 -8.29
C ALA A 28 -12.75 -18.47 -7.12
N GLY A 29 -13.79 -17.66 -7.35
CA GLY A 29 -14.81 -17.28 -6.35
C GLY A 29 -14.47 -16.06 -5.48
N ARG A 30 -13.19 -15.65 -5.40
CA ARG A 30 -12.74 -14.50 -4.60
C ARG A 30 -12.94 -13.17 -5.31
N ALA A 31 -12.94 -12.08 -4.54
CA ALA A 31 -13.17 -10.73 -5.03
C ALA A 31 -11.98 -10.17 -5.83
N PHE A 32 -12.27 -9.41 -6.89
CA PHE A 32 -11.36 -8.42 -7.46
C PHE A 32 -11.75 -7.02 -6.99
N LEU A 33 -10.83 -6.06 -7.16
CA LEU A 33 -11.13 -4.64 -7.05
C LEU A 33 -12.22 -4.23 -8.07
N PRO A 34 -13.11 -3.29 -7.73
CA PRO A 34 -14.06 -2.74 -8.69
C PRO A 34 -13.32 -2.00 -9.81
N PHE A 35 -13.94 -1.81 -10.97
CA PHE A 35 -13.35 -0.98 -12.02
C PHE A 35 -13.50 0.51 -11.74
N ALA A 36 -12.51 1.28 -12.18
CA ALA A 36 -12.59 2.73 -12.25
C ALA A 36 -13.67 3.13 -13.28
N PRO A 37 -14.39 4.25 -13.03
CA PRO A 37 -15.37 4.74 -13.98
C PRO A 37 -14.69 5.12 -15.30
N PRO A 38 -15.42 5.13 -16.43
CA PRO A 38 -14.89 5.47 -17.74
C PRO A 38 -14.23 6.87 -17.83
N SER A 39 -14.55 7.77 -16.91
CA SER A 39 -13.97 9.11 -16.80
C SER A 39 -12.61 9.16 -16.08
N ALA A 40 -12.08 8.01 -15.61
CA ALA A 40 -10.75 7.91 -15.03
C ALA A 40 -9.67 8.00 -16.13
N PRO A 41 -8.42 8.37 -15.81
CA PRO A 41 -7.37 8.57 -16.81
C PRO A 41 -7.26 7.37 -17.77
N PRO A 42 -6.99 7.61 -19.07
CA PRO A 42 -6.93 6.58 -20.11
C PRO A 42 -5.74 5.62 -19.96
N ALA A 43 -5.16 5.52 -18.77
CA ALA A 43 -3.95 4.76 -18.49
C ALA A 43 -4.07 3.29 -18.88
N CYS A 44 -5.21 2.68 -18.53
CA CYS A 44 -5.57 1.33 -18.96
C CYS A 44 -6.49 1.33 -20.19
N ALA A 45 -6.70 2.49 -20.82
CA ALA A 45 -7.40 2.58 -22.09
C ALA A 45 -6.47 2.08 -23.21
N PRO A 46 -7.01 1.42 -24.22
CA PRO A 46 -6.20 0.78 -25.25
C PRO A 46 -5.50 1.80 -26.15
N GLN A 47 -4.30 1.46 -26.61
CA GLN A 47 -3.79 1.99 -27.88
C GLN A 47 -4.73 1.55 -29.01
N PRO A 48 -5.07 2.42 -29.99
CA PRO A 48 -5.92 2.04 -31.11
C PRO A 48 -5.34 0.84 -31.88
N GLY A 49 -6.15 -0.22 -32.09
CA GLY A 49 -5.80 -1.35 -32.98
C GLY A 49 -5.18 -2.60 -32.33
N ALA A 50 -4.93 -2.62 -31.01
CA ALA A 50 -4.38 -3.82 -30.35
C ALA A 50 -5.45 -4.93 -30.18
N PRO A 51 -5.21 -6.16 -30.66
CA PRO A 51 -6.08 -7.31 -30.42
C PRO A 51 -5.85 -7.85 -29.00
N GLY A 52 -6.85 -7.70 -28.12
CA GLY A 52 -6.80 -8.18 -26.74
C GLY A 52 -8.04 -7.78 -25.96
N ALA A 53 -8.43 -8.58 -24.98
CA ALA A 53 -9.59 -8.32 -24.16
C ALA A 53 -9.39 -7.11 -23.24
N ARG A 54 -10.45 -6.33 -23.12
CA ARG A 54 -10.45 -4.94 -22.68
C ARG A 54 -10.84 -4.88 -21.21
N ALA A 55 -9.92 -4.45 -20.33
CA ALA A 55 -10.22 -4.25 -18.92
C ALA A 55 -9.88 -2.82 -18.48
N PRO A 56 -10.83 -2.06 -17.91
CA PRO A 56 -10.55 -0.77 -17.29
C PRO A 56 -9.57 -0.92 -16.12
N CYS A 57 -8.94 0.19 -15.72
CA CYS A 57 -8.16 0.22 -14.48
C CYS A 57 -9.04 -0.22 -13.29
N PHE A 58 -8.42 -0.87 -12.31
CA PHE A 58 -9.04 -1.08 -11.01
C PHE A 58 -9.16 0.24 -10.23
N LEU A 59 -10.25 0.36 -9.48
CA LEU A 59 -10.52 1.44 -8.55
C LEU A 59 -10.07 1.02 -7.15
N ALA A 60 -9.16 1.80 -6.57
CA ALA A 60 -8.67 1.63 -5.22
C ALA A 60 -8.56 2.99 -4.50
N GLY A 61 -8.05 2.97 -3.27
CA GLY A 61 -7.74 4.19 -2.50
C GLY A 61 -6.60 5.03 -3.08
N ASP A 62 -5.80 4.45 -3.99
CA ASP A 62 -4.69 5.10 -4.70
C ASP A 62 -4.88 4.95 -6.22
N GLY A 63 -4.59 6.02 -6.98
CA GLY A 63 -4.80 6.07 -8.43
C GLY A 63 -3.82 5.21 -9.25
N ARG A 64 -2.72 4.75 -8.65
CA ARG A 64 -1.68 3.95 -9.30
C ARG A 64 -1.89 2.46 -9.11
N ALA A 65 -2.96 2.03 -8.45
CA ALA A 65 -3.19 0.62 -8.11
C ALA A 65 -3.17 -0.35 -9.31
N SER A 66 -3.34 0.15 -10.53
CA SER A 66 -3.30 -0.65 -11.78
C SER A 66 -1.98 -0.53 -12.56
N GLU A 67 -0.96 0.15 -12.03
CA GLU A 67 0.31 0.39 -12.72
C GLU A 67 0.94 -0.92 -13.20
N VAL A 68 1.05 -1.92 -12.33
CA VAL A 68 1.54 -3.26 -12.68
C VAL A 68 0.71 -4.35 -11.99
N PRO A 69 0.62 -5.57 -12.56
CA PRO A 69 -0.19 -6.66 -11.99
C PRO A 69 0.17 -7.03 -10.55
N ALA A 70 1.45 -6.97 -10.18
CA ALA A 70 1.91 -7.23 -8.81
C ALA A 70 1.34 -6.22 -7.80
N LEU A 71 1.29 -4.94 -8.16
CA LEU A 71 0.71 -3.89 -7.31
C LEU A 71 -0.81 -4.08 -7.19
N ALA A 72 -1.50 -4.34 -8.30
CA ALA A 72 -2.93 -4.62 -8.31
C ALA A 72 -3.31 -5.87 -7.49
N ALA A 73 -2.47 -6.91 -7.53
CA ALA A 73 -2.59 -8.11 -6.73
C ALA A 73 -2.52 -7.80 -5.22
N LEU A 74 -1.53 -7.01 -4.78
CA LEU A 74 -1.42 -6.58 -3.38
C LEU A 74 -2.61 -5.71 -2.94
N HIS A 75 -3.07 -4.77 -3.77
CA HIS A 75 -4.29 -4.01 -3.47
C HIS A 75 -5.53 -4.92 -3.34
N THR A 76 -5.61 -5.96 -4.17
CA THR A 76 -6.70 -6.95 -4.11
C THR A 76 -6.63 -7.76 -2.82
N LEU A 77 -5.43 -8.16 -2.35
CA LEU A 77 -5.27 -8.84 -1.07
C LEU A 77 -5.80 -8.00 0.09
N TRP A 78 -5.45 -6.71 0.15
CA TRP A 78 -5.89 -5.83 1.23
C TRP A 78 -7.38 -5.52 1.22
N LEU A 79 -7.99 -5.45 0.03
CA LEU A 79 -9.44 -5.40 -0.11
C LEU A 79 -10.09 -6.68 0.46
N ARG A 80 -9.58 -7.85 0.08
CA ARG A 80 -10.09 -9.14 0.57
C ARG A 80 -9.95 -9.24 2.09
N GLU A 81 -8.81 -8.82 2.64
CA GLU A 81 -8.55 -8.86 4.08
C GLU A 81 -9.49 -7.94 4.86
N HIS A 82 -9.74 -6.73 4.36
CA HIS A 82 -10.73 -5.84 4.94
C HIS A 82 -12.12 -6.48 4.99
N ASN A 83 -12.58 -7.06 3.88
CA ASN A 83 -13.91 -7.68 3.82
C ASN A 83 -14.01 -8.94 4.70
N ARG A 84 -12.93 -9.73 4.80
CA ARG A 84 -12.84 -10.90 5.69
C ARG A 84 -12.96 -10.47 7.15
N LEU A 85 -12.22 -9.45 7.56
CA LEU A 85 -12.25 -8.89 8.91
C LEU A 85 -13.62 -8.29 9.25
N ALA A 86 -14.18 -7.46 8.36
CA ALA A 86 -15.47 -6.81 8.57
C ALA A 86 -16.60 -7.84 8.76
N THR A 87 -16.62 -8.88 7.92
CA THR A 87 -17.58 -10.00 8.04
C THR A 87 -17.43 -10.74 9.38
N ALA A 88 -16.20 -11.12 9.75
CA ALA A 88 -15.94 -11.88 10.97
C ALA A 88 -16.24 -11.06 12.24
N LEU A 89 -15.88 -9.78 12.25
CA LEU A 89 -16.13 -8.87 13.36
C LEU A 89 -17.63 -8.59 13.54
N LYS A 90 -18.37 -8.38 12.44
CA LYS A 90 -19.83 -8.24 12.48
C LYS A 90 -20.51 -9.51 13.01
N ALA A 91 -20.03 -10.69 12.63
CA ALA A 91 -20.55 -11.95 13.16
C ALA A 91 -20.26 -12.12 14.66
N LEU A 92 -19.10 -11.66 15.14
CA LEU A 92 -18.73 -11.67 16.55
C LEU A 92 -19.54 -10.66 17.39
N ASN A 93 -19.89 -9.52 16.78
CA ASN A 93 -20.55 -8.39 17.41
C ASN A 93 -21.82 -8.02 16.63
N ALA A 94 -22.87 -8.84 16.76
CA ALA A 94 -24.10 -8.68 15.98
C ALA A 94 -24.75 -7.29 16.14
N HIS A 95 -24.56 -6.63 17.29
CA HIS A 95 -25.07 -5.29 17.59
C HIS A 95 -24.34 -4.15 16.86
N TRP A 96 -23.15 -4.38 16.29
CA TRP A 96 -22.41 -3.34 15.57
C TRP A 96 -23.17 -2.84 14.35
N SER A 97 -23.11 -1.53 14.08
CA SER A 97 -23.56 -1.02 12.78
C SER A 97 -22.58 -1.42 11.67
N ALA A 98 -23.01 -1.30 10.40
CA ALA A 98 -22.10 -1.46 9.26
C ALA A 98 -20.93 -0.46 9.30
N ASP A 99 -21.17 0.76 9.80
CA ASP A 99 -20.12 1.76 9.98
C ASP A 99 -19.09 1.33 11.03
N THR A 100 -19.52 0.79 12.17
CA THR A 100 -18.62 0.27 13.21
C THR A 100 -17.78 -0.88 12.67
N ALA A 101 -18.39 -1.85 11.99
CA ALA A 101 -17.68 -2.99 11.40
C ALA A 101 -16.64 -2.53 10.36
N TYR A 102 -17.00 -1.58 9.49
CA TYR A 102 -16.08 -0.97 8.53
C TYR A 102 -14.88 -0.30 9.21
N GLN A 103 -15.12 0.54 10.22
CA GLN A 103 -14.05 1.29 10.88
C GLN A 103 -13.13 0.36 11.69
N GLU A 104 -13.66 -0.65 12.36
CA GLU A 104 -12.84 -1.63 13.09
C GLU A 104 -11.99 -2.47 12.13
N ALA A 105 -12.56 -2.96 11.03
CA ALA A 105 -11.80 -3.66 10.00
C ALA A 105 -10.72 -2.76 9.36
N ARG A 106 -11.05 -1.49 9.07
CA ARG A 106 -10.10 -0.49 8.56
C ARG A 106 -8.95 -0.24 9.55
N LYS A 107 -9.27 -0.13 10.84
CA LYS A 107 -8.30 0.10 11.91
C LYS A 107 -7.34 -1.08 12.07
N VAL A 108 -7.86 -2.31 12.02
CA VAL A 108 -7.03 -3.53 12.02
C VAL A 108 -6.13 -3.58 10.79
N VAL A 109 -6.66 -3.39 9.57
CA VAL A 109 -5.84 -3.37 8.34
C VAL A 109 -4.74 -2.31 8.40
N GLY A 110 -5.03 -1.12 8.95
CA GLY A 110 -4.04 -0.07 9.17
C GLY A 110 -2.92 -0.51 10.12
N ALA A 111 -3.26 -1.15 11.23
CA ALA A 111 -2.28 -1.71 12.16
C ALA A 111 -1.42 -2.82 11.50
N LEU A 112 -2.01 -3.69 10.69
CA LEU A 112 -1.27 -4.72 9.96
C LEU A 112 -0.24 -4.11 9.01
N HIS A 113 -0.59 -3.04 8.29
CA HIS A 113 0.38 -2.31 7.47
C HIS A 113 1.50 -1.72 8.32
N GLN A 114 1.18 -1.03 9.41
CA GLN A 114 2.17 -0.44 10.33
C GLN A 114 3.16 -1.50 10.85
N ILE A 115 2.64 -2.66 11.29
CA ILE A 115 3.44 -3.78 11.78
C ILE A 115 4.34 -4.32 10.69
N ILE A 116 3.78 -4.71 9.54
CA ILE A 116 4.55 -5.32 8.45
C ILE A 116 5.63 -4.35 7.94
N THR A 117 5.32 -3.06 7.82
CA THR A 117 6.30 -2.06 7.36
C THR A 117 7.44 -1.88 8.36
N LEU A 118 7.15 -1.63 9.64
CA LEU A 118 8.20 -1.26 10.62
C LEU A 118 8.90 -2.46 11.27
N ARG A 119 8.23 -3.62 11.36
CA ARG A 119 8.80 -4.85 11.91
C ARG A 119 9.54 -5.67 10.85
N ASP A 120 8.94 -5.82 9.67
CA ASP A 120 9.41 -6.80 8.68
C ASP A 120 10.19 -6.16 7.54
N TYR A 121 9.73 -5.02 7.02
CA TYR A 121 10.31 -4.41 5.80
C TYR A 121 11.46 -3.44 6.10
N ILE A 122 11.20 -2.36 6.83
CA ILE A 122 12.16 -1.25 7.01
C ILE A 122 13.49 -1.69 7.63
N PRO A 123 13.55 -2.58 8.65
CA PRO A 123 14.83 -3.07 9.17
C PRO A 123 15.74 -3.71 8.12
N ARG A 124 15.19 -4.32 7.06
CA ARG A 124 15.95 -4.94 5.97
C ARG A 124 16.43 -3.94 4.93
N ILE A 125 15.72 -2.82 4.82
CA ILE A 125 16.11 -1.73 3.93
C ILE A 125 17.28 -0.95 4.52
N LEU A 126 17.21 -0.63 5.82
CA LEU A 126 18.22 0.18 6.50
C LEU A 126 19.39 -0.65 7.04
N GLY A 127 19.18 -1.93 7.33
CA GLY A 127 20.11 -2.74 8.12
C GLY A 127 19.94 -2.51 9.64
N PRO A 128 20.42 -3.44 10.48
CA PRO A 128 20.14 -3.44 11.91
C PRO A 128 20.71 -2.22 12.65
N GLU A 129 21.93 -1.79 12.31
CA GLU A 129 22.60 -0.67 12.96
C GLU A 129 21.90 0.67 12.65
N ALA A 130 21.65 0.97 11.37
CA ALA A 130 20.97 2.19 10.98
C ALA A 130 19.50 2.21 11.41
N PHE A 131 18.82 1.07 11.46
CA PHE A 131 17.47 0.99 12.05
C PHE A 131 17.51 1.37 13.54
N GLY A 132 18.47 0.83 14.30
CA GLY A 132 18.67 1.18 15.72
C GLY A 132 18.95 2.66 15.92
N LEU A 133 19.79 3.25 15.07
CA LEU A 133 20.18 4.66 15.13
C LEU A 133 19.05 5.63 14.74
N HIS A 134 18.39 5.39 13.59
CA HIS A 134 17.46 6.37 13.01
C HIS A 134 16.00 6.13 13.38
N VAL A 135 15.61 4.90 13.74
CA VAL A 135 14.23 4.54 14.10
C VAL A 135 14.13 4.18 15.59
N GLY A 136 14.94 3.19 16.01
CA GLY A 136 15.00 2.70 17.37
C GLY A 136 13.69 2.09 17.89
N PRO A 137 13.62 1.71 19.18
CA PRO A 137 12.38 1.24 19.79
C PRO A 137 11.35 2.37 19.91
N TYR A 138 10.06 2.01 19.86
CA TYR A 138 8.97 2.96 20.09
C TYR A 138 8.91 3.38 21.57
N ARG A 139 8.76 4.68 21.83
CA ARG A 139 8.74 5.26 23.19
C ARG A 139 7.40 5.90 23.58
N GLY A 140 6.40 5.83 22.69
CA GLY A 140 5.11 6.50 22.86
C GLY A 140 4.88 7.57 21.80
N TYR A 141 3.63 8.03 21.74
CA TYR A 141 3.20 9.10 20.84
C TYR A 141 3.73 10.44 21.37
N ASP A 142 4.33 11.22 20.48
CA ASP A 142 4.81 12.56 20.75
C ASP A 142 4.05 13.56 19.85
N PRO A 143 3.17 14.41 20.42
CA PRO A 143 2.42 15.39 19.65
C PRO A 143 3.27 16.53 19.08
N SER A 144 4.53 16.67 19.50
CA SER A 144 5.46 17.68 18.96
C SER A 144 6.21 17.23 17.70
N VAL A 145 6.15 15.93 17.37
CA VAL A 145 6.74 15.38 16.15
C VAL A 145 5.85 15.72 14.95
N ASP A 146 6.46 16.24 13.89
CA ASP A 146 5.79 16.45 12.59
C ASP A 146 5.76 15.14 11.78
N PRO A 147 4.60 14.50 11.56
CA PRO A 147 4.50 13.27 10.81
C PRO A 147 4.32 13.50 9.30
N THR A 148 4.45 14.73 8.80
CA THR A 148 4.31 14.99 7.37
C THR A 148 5.41 14.27 6.57
N VAL A 149 5.05 13.82 5.37
CA VAL A 149 6.01 13.20 4.46
C VAL A 149 6.84 14.30 3.82
N SER A 150 8.15 14.29 4.08
CA SER A 150 9.08 15.26 3.53
C SER A 150 9.27 15.09 2.02
N ASN A 151 9.54 16.21 1.34
CA ASN A 151 9.74 16.24 -0.11
C ASN A 151 10.88 15.30 -0.55
N VAL A 152 12.03 15.33 0.13
CA VAL A 152 13.18 14.46 -0.20
C VAL A 152 12.86 12.98 -0.05
N PHE A 153 12.02 12.60 0.93
CA PHE A 153 11.62 11.22 1.11
C PHE A 153 10.80 10.71 -0.07
N SER A 154 9.75 11.43 -0.48
CA SER A 154 8.86 11.01 -1.57
C SER A 154 9.47 11.14 -2.95
N THR A 155 10.37 12.11 -3.12
CA THR A 155 10.90 12.50 -4.43
C THR A 155 12.21 11.78 -4.75
N ALA A 156 12.99 11.40 -3.72
CA ALA A 156 14.28 10.74 -3.92
C ALA A 156 14.44 9.48 -3.05
N ALA A 157 14.51 9.61 -1.73
CA ALA A 157 15.02 8.53 -0.88
C ALA A 157 14.19 7.24 -0.99
N PHE A 158 12.86 7.32 -0.98
CA PHE A 158 11.99 6.14 -1.08
C PHE A 158 11.83 5.61 -2.52
N ARG A 159 12.43 6.29 -3.50
CA ARG A 159 12.52 5.81 -4.89
C ARG A 159 13.72 4.91 -5.15
N PHE A 160 14.50 4.55 -4.12
CA PHE A 160 15.52 3.50 -4.22
C PHE A 160 14.93 2.18 -4.76
N GLY A 161 13.65 1.92 -4.47
CA GLY A 161 12.93 0.74 -4.92
C GLY A 161 12.89 0.58 -6.45
N HIS A 162 13.03 1.65 -7.24
CA HIS A 162 13.11 1.54 -8.69
C HIS A 162 14.31 0.71 -9.17
N ALA A 163 15.43 0.73 -8.43
CA ALA A 163 16.60 -0.09 -8.74
C ALA A 163 16.42 -1.58 -8.37
N THR A 164 15.35 -1.91 -7.63
CA THR A 164 15.02 -3.27 -7.19
C THR A 164 13.96 -3.97 -8.05
N ILE A 165 13.40 -3.25 -9.04
CA ILE A 165 12.38 -3.78 -9.93
C ILE A 165 13.03 -4.77 -10.92
N HIS A 166 12.45 -5.97 -10.98
CA HIS A 166 12.84 -7.00 -11.93
C HIS A 166 12.25 -6.69 -13.33
N PRO A 167 12.98 -6.94 -14.44
CA PRO A 167 12.47 -6.68 -15.81
C PRO A 167 11.33 -7.61 -16.25
N LEU A 168 10.95 -8.59 -15.43
CA LEU A 168 9.94 -9.60 -15.74
C LEU A 168 8.92 -9.69 -14.61
N VAL A 169 7.65 -9.81 -14.98
CA VAL A 169 6.56 -10.15 -14.06
C VAL A 169 6.45 -11.67 -13.97
N GLN A 170 6.73 -12.20 -12.79
CA GLN A 170 6.79 -13.64 -12.53
C GLN A 170 5.39 -14.19 -12.20
N ARG A 171 4.96 -15.23 -12.90
CA ARG A 171 3.64 -15.89 -12.73
C ARG A 171 3.85 -17.39 -12.62
N LEU A 172 3.56 -17.96 -11.45
CA LEU A 172 3.85 -19.37 -11.17
C LEU A 172 2.59 -20.20 -10.92
N ASP A 173 2.59 -21.45 -11.41
CA ASP A 173 1.53 -22.43 -11.19
C ASP A 173 1.53 -22.95 -9.73
N ALA A 174 0.61 -23.86 -9.40
CA ALA A 174 0.50 -24.44 -8.06
C ALA A 174 1.72 -25.29 -7.63
N ARG A 175 2.61 -25.66 -8.57
CA ARG A 175 3.87 -26.38 -8.33
C ARG A 175 5.09 -25.44 -8.39
N PHE A 176 4.85 -24.13 -8.36
CA PHE A 176 5.87 -23.08 -8.46
C PHE A 176 6.70 -23.14 -9.75
N GLN A 177 6.12 -23.69 -10.83
CA GLN A 177 6.68 -23.66 -12.18
C GLN A 177 6.13 -22.46 -12.94
N GLU A 178 6.83 -21.99 -13.98
CA GLU A 178 6.34 -20.90 -14.83
C GLU A 178 4.99 -21.30 -15.45
N LEU A 179 3.94 -20.53 -15.14
CA LEU A 179 2.58 -20.83 -15.61
C LEU A 179 2.43 -20.44 -17.08
N LEU A 180 2.97 -19.28 -17.41
CA LEU A 180 3.01 -18.68 -18.73
C LEU A 180 4.44 -18.21 -18.94
N GLY A 181 4.92 -18.22 -20.19
CA GLY A 181 6.25 -17.75 -20.54
C GLY A 181 6.56 -16.32 -20.05
N PRO A 182 7.80 -15.83 -20.25
CA PRO A 182 8.26 -14.57 -19.69
C PRO A 182 7.33 -13.42 -20.07
N LEU A 183 6.91 -12.62 -19.08
CA LEU A 183 6.16 -11.39 -19.27
C LEU A 183 7.09 -10.19 -19.01
N PRO A 184 7.60 -9.53 -20.06
CA PRO A 184 8.35 -8.29 -19.92
C PRO A 184 7.53 -7.23 -19.20
N LEU A 185 8.19 -6.42 -18.37
CA LEU A 185 7.53 -5.39 -17.57
C LEU A 185 6.78 -4.37 -18.44
N ARG A 186 7.33 -3.99 -19.61
CA ARG A 186 6.66 -3.11 -20.58
C ARG A 186 5.28 -3.60 -21.01
N ASP A 187 5.10 -4.92 -21.09
CA ASP A 187 3.85 -5.57 -21.55
C ASP A 187 2.85 -5.78 -20.41
N ALA A 188 3.24 -5.41 -19.18
CA ALA A 188 2.44 -5.53 -17.97
C ALA A 188 1.90 -4.17 -17.49
N PHE A 189 2.53 -3.05 -17.85
CA PHE A 189 2.11 -1.72 -17.41
C PHE A 189 0.66 -1.42 -17.80
N PHE A 190 -0.16 -1.05 -16.81
CA PHE A 190 -1.56 -0.68 -16.97
C PHE A 190 -2.39 -1.72 -17.76
N ARG A 191 -2.08 -3.01 -17.57
CA ARG A 191 -2.82 -4.14 -18.18
C ARG A 191 -3.61 -4.97 -17.14
N PRO A 192 -4.70 -4.46 -16.54
CA PRO A 192 -5.54 -5.22 -15.60
C PRO A 192 -6.06 -6.55 -16.14
N TRP A 193 -6.27 -6.64 -17.46
CA TRP A 193 -6.77 -7.85 -18.13
C TRP A 193 -5.85 -9.06 -17.89
N ARG A 194 -4.54 -8.84 -17.71
CA ARG A 194 -3.57 -9.90 -17.36
C ARG A 194 -4.01 -10.63 -16.08
N LEU A 195 -4.43 -9.89 -15.04
CA LEU A 195 -4.95 -10.53 -13.82
C LEU A 195 -6.31 -11.23 -14.04
N LEU A 196 -7.15 -10.71 -14.92
CA LEU A 196 -8.51 -11.25 -15.13
C LEU A 196 -8.49 -12.54 -15.96
N GLU A 197 -7.54 -12.67 -16.89
CA GLU A 197 -7.56 -13.71 -17.91
C GLU A 197 -6.38 -14.67 -17.84
N GLU A 198 -5.29 -14.30 -17.15
CA GLU A 198 -4.07 -15.11 -17.05
C GLU A 198 -3.89 -15.76 -15.67
N GLY A 199 -5.00 -16.17 -15.05
CA GLY A 199 -4.97 -17.04 -13.86
C GLY A 199 -5.12 -16.33 -12.51
N GLY A 200 -5.49 -15.05 -12.48
CA GLY A 200 -5.86 -14.37 -11.23
C GLY A 200 -4.69 -13.82 -10.41
N VAL A 201 -4.92 -13.64 -9.12
CA VAL A 201 -3.94 -13.08 -8.17
C VAL A 201 -2.88 -14.12 -7.78
N ASP A 202 -3.29 -15.38 -7.63
CA ASP A 202 -2.47 -16.45 -7.07
C ASP A 202 -1.12 -16.64 -7.81
N PRO A 203 -1.05 -16.70 -9.15
CA PRO A 203 0.22 -16.91 -9.84
C PRO A 203 1.22 -15.78 -9.63
N VAL A 204 0.73 -14.54 -9.56
CA VAL A 204 1.54 -13.35 -9.31
C VAL A 204 2.08 -13.37 -7.88
N ILE A 205 1.24 -13.72 -6.90
CA ILE A 205 1.69 -13.84 -5.50
C ILE A 205 2.74 -14.95 -5.34
N ARG A 206 2.58 -16.11 -5.99
CA ARG A 206 3.65 -17.13 -5.99
C ARG A 206 4.96 -16.61 -6.59
N GLY A 207 4.87 -15.84 -7.67
CA GLY A 207 6.02 -15.16 -8.27
C GLY A 207 6.73 -14.23 -7.29
N LEU A 208 5.97 -13.40 -6.55
CA LEU A 208 6.52 -12.50 -5.54
C LEU A 208 7.20 -13.23 -4.36
N LEU A 209 6.70 -14.41 -3.98
CA LEU A 209 7.25 -15.20 -2.87
C LEU A 209 8.50 -16.02 -3.26
N ALA A 210 8.57 -16.50 -4.50
CA ALA A 210 9.57 -17.48 -4.93
C ALA A 210 10.67 -16.92 -5.84
N LYS A 211 10.53 -15.69 -6.35
CA LYS A 211 11.51 -15.07 -7.24
C LYS A 211 12.16 -13.85 -6.57
N PRO A 212 13.48 -13.68 -6.73
CA PRO A 212 14.18 -12.55 -6.12
C PRO A 212 13.80 -11.22 -6.77
N ALA A 213 13.81 -10.16 -5.95
CA ALA A 213 13.91 -8.80 -6.46
C ALA A 213 15.25 -8.62 -7.19
N LYS A 214 15.31 -7.65 -8.11
CA LYS A 214 16.60 -7.25 -8.69
C LYS A 214 17.50 -6.69 -7.58
N LEU A 215 18.75 -7.13 -7.53
CA LEU A 215 19.74 -6.50 -6.66
C LEU A 215 20.19 -5.19 -7.31
N GLN A 216 20.18 -4.11 -6.54
CA GLN A 216 20.81 -2.86 -6.97
C GLN A 216 22.32 -3.04 -6.90
N VAL A 217 22.98 -2.88 -8.04
CA VAL A 217 24.43 -2.86 -8.22
C VAL A 217 24.79 -1.60 -9.00
N GLN A 218 25.91 -0.98 -8.67
CA GLN A 218 26.24 0.41 -9.05
C GLN A 218 26.44 0.59 -10.56
N ASP A 219 26.83 -0.46 -11.27
CA ASP A 219 27.02 -0.48 -12.72
C ASP A 219 25.77 -0.93 -13.51
N GLN A 220 24.71 -1.37 -12.82
CA GLN A 220 23.43 -1.78 -13.41
C GLN A 220 22.27 -1.28 -12.55
N LEU A 221 22.16 0.05 -12.38
CA LEU A 221 21.19 0.65 -11.46
C LEU A 221 19.74 0.30 -11.82
N LEU A 222 19.27 0.72 -12.99
CA LEU A 222 17.93 0.41 -13.52
C LEU A 222 18.05 -0.46 -14.78
N ASN A 223 17.03 -1.29 -15.01
CA ASN A 223 16.96 -2.14 -16.19
C ASN A 223 16.28 -1.41 -17.36
N GLU A 224 16.52 -1.85 -18.60
CA GLU A 224 16.01 -1.21 -19.82
C GLU A 224 14.48 -1.16 -19.91
N GLU A 225 13.75 -2.02 -19.21
CA GLU A 225 12.27 -1.93 -19.18
C GLU A 225 11.79 -0.66 -18.47
N LEU A 226 12.65 -0.02 -17.67
CA LEU A 226 12.37 1.23 -16.97
C LEU A 226 13.05 2.45 -17.57
N THR A 227 14.16 2.30 -18.30
CA THR A 227 14.89 3.44 -18.90
C THR A 227 14.59 3.64 -20.37
N GLU A 228 14.42 2.56 -21.14
CA GLU A 228 14.24 2.65 -22.60
C GLU A 228 12.81 2.39 -23.05
N ARG A 229 12.01 1.74 -22.20
CA ARG A 229 10.72 1.12 -22.58
C ARG A 229 9.60 1.41 -21.58
N LEU A 230 9.76 2.41 -20.71
CA LEU A 230 8.69 2.78 -19.78
C LEU A 230 7.49 3.29 -20.56
N PHE A 231 6.31 2.75 -20.24
CA PHE A 231 5.07 3.02 -20.95
C PHE A 231 4.56 4.45 -20.73
N VAL A 232 4.04 5.07 -21.81
CA VAL A 232 3.42 6.41 -21.80
C VAL A 232 1.90 6.30 -21.83
N LEU A 233 1.22 6.98 -20.91
CA LEU A 233 -0.24 7.00 -20.82
C LEU A 233 -0.92 7.91 -21.89
N SER A 234 -0.15 8.50 -22.80
CA SER A 234 -0.61 9.60 -23.66
C SER A 234 0.10 9.82 -25.00
N ASP A 235 1.23 9.18 -25.32
CA ASP A 235 1.95 9.38 -26.60
C ASP A 235 2.73 8.13 -27.07
N ALA A 236 3.12 8.08 -28.34
CA ALA A 236 3.84 6.97 -28.98
C ALA A 236 5.35 6.88 -28.60
N GLY A 237 5.79 7.63 -27.60
CA GLY A 237 7.19 7.62 -27.11
C GLY A 237 7.42 6.58 -26.01
N THR A 238 8.69 6.34 -25.68
CA THR A 238 9.09 5.66 -24.45
C THR A 238 9.62 6.71 -23.45
N LEU A 239 9.44 6.44 -22.16
CA LEU A 239 10.02 7.27 -21.09
C LEU A 239 11.20 6.57 -20.45
N ASP A 240 12.03 7.38 -19.80
CA ASP A 240 13.10 6.94 -18.93
C ASP A 240 12.77 7.30 -17.48
N LEU A 241 12.50 6.29 -16.65
CA LEU A 241 12.20 6.47 -15.23
C LEU A 241 13.38 7.09 -14.46
N ALA A 242 14.63 6.80 -14.84
CA ALA A 242 15.80 7.41 -14.23
C ALA A 242 15.83 8.91 -14.54
N SER A 243 15.72 9.27 -15.81
CA SER A 243 15.65 10.68 -16.23
C SER A 243 14.47 11.42 -15.60
N ILE A 244 13.31 10.77 -15.47
CA ILE A 244 12.15 11.35 -14.76
C ILE A 244 12.47 11.58 -13.28
N ASN A 245 13.15 10.67 -12.59
CA ASN A 245 13.50 10.86 -11.18
C ASN A 245 14.48 12.03 -11.00
N LEU A 246 15.50 12.13 -11.86
CA LEU A 246 16.45 13.24 -11.85
C LEU A 246 15.73 14.57 -12.10
N GLN A 247 14.95 14.64 -13.18
CA GLN A 247 14.23 15.85 -13.52
C GLN A 247 13.18 16.23 -12.46
N ARG A 248 12.52 15.25 -11.83
CA ARG A 248 11.58 15.48 -10.74
C ARG A 248 12.28 16.01 -9.49
N GLY A 249 13.49 15.56 -9.19
CA GLY A 249 14.31 16.12 -8.11
C GLY A 249 14.56 17.61 -8.29
N ARG A 250 14.89 18.01 -9.53
CA ARG A 250 15.12 19.41 -9.92
C ARG A 250 13.84 20.25 -9.89
N ASP A 251 12.75 19.72 -10.45
CA ASP A 251 11.40 20.31 -10.39
C ASP A 251 10.96 20.61 -8.96
N HIS A 252 11.24 19.69 -8.04
CA HIS A 252 10.93 19.81 -6.63
C HIS A 252 11.91 20.68 -5.83
N GLY A 253 12.92 21.26 -6.48
CA GLY A 253 13.93 22.12 -5.85
C GLY A 253 14.72 21.41 -4.75
N LEU A 254 15.00 20.11 -4.91
CA LEU A 254 15.78 19.38 -3.91
C LEU A 254 17.22 19.92 -3.88
N PRO A 255 17.78 20.19 -2.68
CA PRO A 255 19.21 20.44 -2.53
C PRO A 255 20.05 19.26 -3.06
N GLY A 256 21.28 19.58 -3.46
CA GLY A 256 22.24 18.60 -3.95
C GLY A 256 22.66 17.58 -2.91
N TYR A 257 23.34 16.53 -3.36
CA TYR A 257 23.74 15.38 -2.57
C TYR A 257 24.46 15.73 -1.25
N ASN A 258 25.43 16.64 -1.29
CA ASN A 258 26.22 17.00 -0.11
C ASN A 258 25.45 17.76 0.97
N GLU A 259 24.43 18.55 0.61
CA GLU A 259 23.56 19.21 1.58
C GLU A 259 22.79 18.17 2.41
N TRP A 260 22.31 17.11 1.75
CA TRP A 260 21.63 16.01 2.43
C TRP A 260 22.60 15.11 3.22
N ARG A 261 23.85 14.96 2.76
CA ARG A 261 24.91 14.31 3.57
C ARG A 261 25.12 15.05 4.88
N GLN A 262 25.29 16.38 4.82
CA GLN A 262 25.47 17.21 6.01
C GLN A 262 24.25 17.19 6.93
N PHE A 263 23.03 17.24 6.39
CA PHE A 263 21.79 17.05 7.16
C PHE A 263 21.78 15.74 7.95
N CYS A 264 22.36 14.68 7.37
CA CYS A 264 22.49 13.37 7.99
C CYS A 264 23.73 13.21 8.88
N GLY A 265 24.54 14.27 9.07
CA GLY A 265 25.79 14.21 9.83
C GLY A 265 26.91 13.43 9.13
N LEU A 266 26.78 13.19 7.82
CA LEU A 266 27.81 12.56 7.00
C LEU A 266 28.80 13.61 6.49
N SER A 267 30.03 13.20 6.23
CA SER A 267 31.06 14.07 5.65
C SER A 267 30.64 14.60 4.29
N ARG A 268 30.91 15.88 4.04
CA ARG A 268 30.84 16.48 2.71
C ARG A 268 31.96 15.89 1.85
N LEU A 269 31.66 15.57 0.59
CA LEU A 269 32.64 15.04 -0.36
C LEU A 269 33.10 16.15 -1.29
N GLU A 270 34.41 16.39 -1.39
CA GLU A 270 34.95 17.49 -2.20
C GLU A 270 35.65 16.97 -3.46
N THR A 271 36.26 15.80 -3.36
CA THR A 271 37.15 15.28 -4.38
C THR A 271 36.61 14.01 -5.03
N ARG A 272 37.20 13.66 -6.18
CA ARG A 272 36.99 12.38 -6.84
C ARG A 272 37.33 11.20 -5.94
N ALA A 273 38.35 11.32 -5.11
CA ALA A 273 38.74 10.28 -4.15
C ALA A 273 37.65 10.07 -3.08
N ASP A 274 37.05 11.16 -2.58
CA ASP A 274 35.96 11.10 -1.60
C ASP A 274 34.73 10.39 -2.18
N LEU A 275 34.35 10.75 -3.41
CA LEU A 275 33.21 10.11 -4.08
C LEU A 275 33.49 8.62 -4.32
N ARG A 276 34.68 8.26 -4.80
CA ARG A 276 35.08 6.85 -4.96
C ARG A 276 34.99 6.08 -3.65
N ALA A 277 35.40 6.66 -2.52
CA ALA A 277 35.34 6.02 -1.21
C ALA A 277 33.89 5.84 -0.70
N ALA A 278 32.98 6.74 -1.06
CA ALA A 278 31.56 6.65 -0.68
C ALA A 278 30.78 5.62 -1.52
N THR A 279 31.25 5.33 -2.74
CA THR A 279 30.61 4.39 -3.68
C THR A 279 31.29 3.02 -3.71
N ALA A 280 30.55 1.97 -4.07
CA ALA A 280 31.16 0.64 -4.23
C ALA A 280 31.93 0.48 -5.55
N ASN A 281 31.78 1.41 -6.50
CA ASN A 281 32.38 1.33 -7.83
C ASN A 281 33.02 2.66 -8.23
N GLY A 282 34.35 2.71 -8.20
CA GLY A 282 35.10 3.93 -8.51
C GLY A 282 34.95 4.42 -9.95
N SER A 283 34.72 3.54 -10.93
CA SER A 283 34.47 3.96 -12.32
C SER A 283 33.12 4.66 -12.48
N VAL A 284 32.11 4.23 -11.73
CA VAL A 284 30.80 4.91 -11.71
C VAL A 284 30.92 6.27 -11.04
N ALA A 285 31.61 6.36 -9.90
CA ALA A 285 31.92 7.64 -9.26
C ALA A 285 32.63 8.60 -10.21
N ASP A 286 33.58 8.11 -11.00
CA ASP A 286 34.32 8.93 -11.95
C ASP A 286 33.42 9.53 -13.03
N ARG A 287 32.57 8.71 -13.65
CA ARG A 287 31.64 9.15 -14.70
C ARG A 287 30.64 10.15 -14.16
N ILE A 288 30.16 9.96 -12.93
CA ILE A 288 29.27 10.92 -12.27
C ILE A 288 29.99 12.26 -12.12
N LEU A 289 31.22 12.27 -11.63
CA LEU A 289 31.95 13.52 -11.45
C LEU A 289 32.29 14.20 -12.78
N ASP A 290 32.57 13.42 -13.83
CA ASP A 290 32.80 13.96 -15.19
C ASP A 290 31.55 14.68 -15.74
N LEU A 291 30.34 14.20 -15.37
CA LEU A 291 29.07 14.80 -15.78
C LEU A 291 28.64 15.99 -14.92
N TYR A 292 28.79 15.88 -13.59
CA TYR A 292 28.29 16.86 -12.63
C TYR A 292 29.32 17.94 -12.26
N GLY A 293 30.60 17.72 -12.57
CA GLY A 293 31.72 18.61 -12.26
C GLY A 293 32.14 18.62 -10.78
N HIS A 294 31.17 18.66 -9.86
CA HIS A 294 31.39 18.70 -8.42
C HIS A 294 30.38 17.82 -7.66
N PRO A 295 30.74 17.18 -6.51
CA PRO A 295 29.81 16.32 -5.78
C PRO A 295 28.57 17.06 -5.25
N ASP A 296 28.66 18.37 -5.05
CA ASP A 296 27.53 19.23 -4.65
C ASP A 296 26.40 19.25 -5.67
N ASN A 297 26.72 19.11 -6.94
CA ASN A 297 25.74 19.20 -8.02
C ASN A 297 24.98 17.88 -8.23
N ILE A 298 25.43 16.78 -7.60
CA ILE A 298 24.83 15.46 -7.80
C ILE A 298 23.39 15.47 -7.28
N ASP A 299 22.44 15.09 -8.12
CA ASP A 299 21.05 14.89 -7.73
C ASP A 299 20.96 13.84 -6.61
N VAL A 300 20.29 14.17 -5.51
CA VAL A 300 20.25 13.33 -4.29
C VAL A 300 19.76 11.90 -4.53
N TRP A 301 18.87 11.69 -5.51
CA TRP A 301 18.40 10.35 -5.88
C TRP A 301 19.54 9.49 -6.42
N LEU A 302 20.35 10.02 -7.34
CA LEU A 302 21.51 9.31 -7.88
C LEU A 302 22.57 9.12 -6.80
N GLY A 303 22.90 10.19 -6.06
CA GLY A 303 23.92 10.17 -5.02
C GLY A 303 23.68 9.08 -3.98
N GLY A 304 22.47 9.00 -3.42
CA GLY A 304 22.13 7.97 -2.43
C GLY A 304 22.01 6.55 -3.01
N LEU A 305 21.78 6.40 -4.32
CA LEU A 305 21.69 5.10 -4.99
C LEU A 305 23.07 4.50 -5.29
N VAL A 306 24.11 5.32 -5.45
CA VAL A 306 25.47 4.83 -5.77
C VAL A 306 26.34 4.57 -4.54
N GLU A 307 25.88 4.99 -3.36
CA GLU A 307 26.55 4.67 -2.11
C GLU A 307 26.72 3.15 -1.90
N SER A 308 27.79 2.77 -1.24
CA SER A 308 27.97 1.40 -0.75
C SER A 308 26.87 1.05 0.26
N PHE A 309 26.32 -0.17 0.16
CA PHE A 309 25.33 -0.63 1.12
C PHE A 309 25.92 -0.76 2.52
N LEU A 310 25.10 -0.42 3.52
CA LEU A 310 25.37 -0.79 4.90
C LEU A 310 25.26 -2.32 5.08
N PRO A 311 25.99 -2.92 6.05
CA PRO A 311 25.89 -4.35 6.35
C PRO A 311 24.44 -4.78 6.61
N GLY A 312 23.97 -5.79 5.87
CA GLY A 312 22.60 -6.32 6.00
C GLY A 312 21.49 -5.40 5.47
N ALA A 313 21.84 -4.29 4.81
CA ALA A 313 20.89 -3.31 4.28
C ALA A 313 20.66 -3.47 2.77
N ARG A 314 19.79 -2.61 2.22
CA ARG A 314 19.59 -2.39 0.77
C ARG A 314 19.74 -0.93 0.37
N THR A 315 20.34 -0.13 1.25
CA THR A 315 20.59 1.28 1.07
C THR A 315 21.96 1.65 1.64
N GLY A 316 22.54 2.74 1.13
CA GLY A 316 23.72 3.36 1.72
C GLY A 316 23.38 4.28 2.90
N PRO A 317 24.40 4.87 3.56
CA PRO A 317 24.24 5.72 4.73
C PRO A 317 23.22 6.86 4.58
N LEU A 318 23.21 7.54 3.43
CA LEU A 318 22.33 8.69 3.21
C LEU A 318 20.86 8.27 3.18
N PHE A 319 20.52 7.27 2.37
CA PHE A 319 19.14 6.78 2.31
C PHE A 319 18.72 6.09 3.59
N ALA A 320 19.62 5.41 4.30
CA ALA A 320 19.33 4.85 5.60
C ALA A 320 18.91 5.94 6.62
N CYS A 321 19.62 7.07 6.63
CA CYS A 321 19.26 8.23 7.43
C CYS A 321 17.92 8.87 7.03
N LEU A 322 17.73 9.20 5.74
CA LEU A 322 16.53 9.90 5.27
C LEU A 322 15.26 9.05 5.45
N VAL A 323 15.32 7.77 5.06
CA VAL A 323 14.20 6.83 5.23
C VAL A 323 13.95 6.56 6.72
N GLY A 324 15.01 6.34 7.51
CA GLY A 324 14.88 6.08 8.95
C GLY A 324 14.24 7.24 9.70
N LYS A 325 14.71 8.48 9.48
CA LYS A 325 14.14 9.69 10.10
C LYS A 325 12.66 9.86 9.72
N GLN A 326 12.29 9.68 8.45
CA GLN A 326 10.89 9.78 8.03
C GLN A 326 10.02 8.69 8.68
N MET A 327 10.48 7.45 8.71
CA MET A 327 9.73 6.32 9.29
C MET A 327 9.53 6.51 10.80
N LYS A 328 10.54 7.04 11.49
CA LYS A 328 10.44 7.41 12.91
C LYS A 328 9.41 8.51 13.12
N ALA A 329 9.43 9.57 12.30
CA ALA A 329 8.48 10.68 12.41
C ALA A 329 7.03 10.22 12.18
N LEU A 330 6.81 9.37 11.16
CA LEU A 330 5.50 8.75 10.90
C LEU A 330 5.00 7.89 12.06
N ARG A 331 5.90 7.17 12.74
CA ARG A 331 5.56 6.33 13.90
C ARG A 331 5.29 7.14 15.16
N ASP A 332 6.22 8.02 15.51
CA ASP A 332 6.23 8.72 16.79
C ASP A 332 5.21 9.87 16.80
N GLY A 333 4.93 10.48 15.64
CA GLY A 333 3.91 11.54 15.47
C GLY A 333 2.51 11.05 15.12
N ASP A 334 2.27 9.74 15.02
CA ASP A 334 0.92 9.18 14.76
C ASP A 334 0.20 8.83 16.07
N ARG A 335 -0.82 9.63 16.41
CA ARG A 335 -1.70 9.38 17.58
C ARG A 335 -2.42 8.03 17.50
N PHE A 336 -2.60 7.49 16.29
CA PHE A 336 -3.25 6.21 16.01
C PHE A 336 -2.25 5.08 15.73
N TRP A 337 -0.97 5.25 16.03
CA TRP A 337 0.01 4.17 15.98
C TRP A 337 -0.45 2.96 16.80
N TRP A 338 -0.37 1.75 16.24
CA TRP A 338 -1.00 0.56 16.82
C TRP A 338 -0.46 0.18 18.23
N GLU A 339 0.77 0.54 18.58
CA GLU A 339 1.34 0.31 19.92
C GLU A 339 0.92 1.37 20.94
N HIS A 340 0.38 2.50 20.49
CA HIS A 340 -0.09 3.55 21.40
C HIS A 340 -1.26 3.02 22.23
N ARG A 341 -1.13 3.09 23.57
CA ARG A 341 -2.01 2.39 24.51
C ARG A 341 -3.50 2.71 24.35
N ALA A 342 -3.83 3.91 23.88
CA ALA A 342 -5.19 4.36 23.66
C ALA A 342 -5.85 3.81 22.39
N VAL A 343 -5.11 3.13 21.51
CA VAL A 343 -5.60 2.70 20.18
C VAL A 343 -6.22 1.30 20.25
N PHE A 344 -5.51 0.33 20.81
CA PHE A 344 -5.98 -1.05 20.97
C PHE A 344 -5.88 -1.48 22.43
N THR A 345 -6.66 -2.47 22.85
CA THR A 345 -6.47 -3.12 24.15
C THR A 345 -5.18 -3.95 24.15
N GLU A 346 -4.70 -4.34 25.32
CA GLU A 346 -3.51 -5.21 25.42
C GLU A 346 -3.73 -6.57 24.75
N ALA A 347 -4.92 -7.16 24.92
CA ALA A 347 -5.30 -8.41 24.25
C ALA A 347 -5.26 -8.25 22.73
N GLN A 348 -5.82 -7.17 22.19
CA GLN A 348 -5.79 -6.87 20.75
C GLN A 348 -4.36 -6.69 20.24
N ARG A 349 -3.50 -5.94 20.94
CA ARG A 349 -2.08 -5.76 20.55
C ARG A 349 -1.32 -7.08 20.51
N ARG A 350 -1.57 -7.99 21.46
CA ARG A 350 -0.94 -9.32 21.47
C ARG A 350 -1.33 -10.13 20.24
N GLU A 351 -2.59 -10.10 19.83
CA GLU A 351 -3.05 -10.82 18.65
C GLU A 351 -2.55 -10.15 17.35
N LEU A 352 -2.51 -8.82 17.27
CA LEU A 352 -1.92 -8.07 16.15
C LEU A 352 -0.43 -8.41 15.95
N GLY A 353 0.34 -8.46 17.04
CA GLY A 353 1.77 -8.73 17.00
C GLY A 353 2.16 -10.09 16.42
N ARG A 354 1.22 -11.05 16.37
CA ARG A 354 1.41 -12.39 15.79
C ARG A 354 1.19 -12.42 14.28
N HIS A 355 0.52 -11.42 13.71
CA HIS A 355 0.16 -11.42 12.30
C HIS A 355 1.39 -11.21 11.40
N SER A 356 1.34 -11.74 10.18
CA SER A 356 2.37 -11.59 9.15
C SER A 356 1.76 -11.36 7.76
N LEU A 357 2.56 -10.89 6.80
CA LEU A 357 2.14 -10.82 5.40
C LEU A 357 1.81 -12.21 4.84
N SER A 358 2.55 -13.25 5.26
CA SER A 358 2.28 -14.64 4.88
C SER A 358 0.87 -15.09 5.32
N ARG A 359 0.42 -14.68 6.52
CA ARG A 359 -0.95 -14.95 6.99
C ARG A 359 -1.99 -14.24 6.13
N VAL A 360 -1.77 -12.95 5.80
CA VAL A 360 -2.66 -12.20 4.88
C VAL A 360 -2.78 -12.93 3.55
N ILE A 361 -1.67 -13.45 3.01
CA ILE A 361 -1.68 -14.21 1.76
C ILE A 361 -2.50 -15.49 1.91
N CYS A 362 -2.26 -16.30 2.96
CA CYS A 362 -3.00 -17.53 3.20
C CYS A 362 -4.52 -17.30 3.34
N ASP A 363 -4.93 -16.24 4.03
CA ASP A 363 -6.35 -15.94 4.25
C ASP A 363 -7.08 -15.42 3.01
N ASN A 364 -6.35 -14.88 2.03
CA ASN A 364 -6.93 -14.10 0.93
C ASN A 364 -6.58 -14.63 -0.47
N THR A 365 -5.92 -15.78 -0.56
CA THR A 365 -5.54 -16.45 -1.83
C THR A 365 -5.97 -17.92 -1.82
N GLY A 366 -5.69 -18.64 -2.91
CA GLY A 366 -5.75 -20.11 -2.97
C GLY A 366 -4.42 -20.79 -2.65
N LEU A 367 -3.40 -20.08 -2.17
CA LEU A 367 -2.13 -20.70 -1.78
C LEU A 367 -2.33 -21.48 -0.47
N THR A 368 -1.94 -22.76 -0.48
CA THR A 368 -1.95 -23.64 0.69
C THR A 368 -0.62 -23.66 1.43
N ARG A 369 0.46 -23.17 0.78
CA ARG A 369 1.80 -23.10 1.34
C ARG A 369 2.46 -21.78 1.02
N VAL A 370 3.15 -21.20 2.01
CA VAL A 370 3.84 -19.91 1.94
C VAL A 370 5.13 -19.98 2.77
N PRO A 371 6.13 -19.12 2.52
CA PRO A 371 7.25 -18.98 3.45
C PRO A 371 6.77 -18.30 4.73
N ARG A 372 7.41 -18.62 5.87
CA ARG A 372 7.15 -17.91 7.14
C ARG A 372 7.39 -16.42 7.03
N ASP A 373 8.36 -16.04 6.21
CA ASP A 373 8.81 -14.69 6.00
C ASP A 373 8.69 -14.32 4.51
N ALA A 374 7.61 -13.61 4.17
CA ALA A 374 7.30 -13.22 2.80
C ALA A 374 8.30 -12.25 2.14
N PHE A 375 9.22 -11.65 2.90
CA PHE A 375 10.26 -10.76 2.36
C PHE A 375 11.61 -11.46 2.19
N ARG A 376 11.70 -12.77 2.42
CA ARG A 376 12.85 -13.60 2.03
C ARG A 376 12.44 -14.51 0.90
N VAL A 377 13.31 -14.60 -0.10
CA VAL A 377 13.13 -15.55 -1.20
C VAL A 377 13.24 -16.96 -0.62
N GLY A 378 12.16 -17.73 -0.71
CA GLY A 378 12.12 -19.12 -0.29
C GLY A 378 12.42 -20.06 -1.45
N LEU A 379 13.11 -21.16 -1.17
CA LEU A 379 13.28 -22.30 -2.07
C LEU A 379 12.06 -23.22 -1.93
N TRP A 380 11.37 -23.44 -3.05
CA TRP A 380 10.27 -24.40 -3.09
C TRP A 380 10.81 -25.84 -3.25
N PRO A 381 10.30 -26.82 -2.48
CA PRO A 381 9.27 -26.72 -1.43
C PRO A 381 9.82 -26.50 -0.01
N GLN A 382 11.14 -26.44 0.18
CA GLN A 382 11.81 -26.53 1.50
C GLN A 382 11.43 -25.40 2.45
N ASP A 383 11.38 -24.17 1.95
CA ASP A 383 11.12 -22.97 2.76
C ASP A 383 9.62 -22.63 2.85
N PHE A 384 8.75 -23.46 2.25
CA PHE A 384 7.31 -23.23 2.19
C PHE A 384 6.56 -24.20 3.10
N GLU A 385 5.85 -23.68 4.09
CA GLU A 385 5.07 -24.47 5.04
C GLU A 385 3.56 -24.32 4.82
N SER A 386 2.78 -25.25 5.36
CA SER A 386 1.32 -25.19 5.29
C SER A 386 0.81 -23.88 5.90
N CYS A 387 -0.19 -23.27 5.25
CA CYS A 387 -0.93 -22.15 5.79
C CYS A 387 -1.58 -22.46 7.15
N ASP A 388 -1.82 -23.71 7.51
CA ASP A 388 -2.32 -24.09 8.84
C ASP A 388 -1.30 -23.84 9.96
N HIS A 389 -0.01 -23.80 9.62
CA HIS A 389 1.09 -23.55 10.58
C HIS A 389 1.51 -22.08 10.63
N ILE A 390 0.92 -21.22 9.79
CA ILE A 390 1.17 -19.79 9.78
C ILE A 390 0.22 -19.13 10.80
N PRO A 391 0.75 -18.52 11.89
CA PRO A 391 -0.08 -17.98 12.96
C PRO A 391 -1.11 -16.95 12.46
N GLY A 392 -2.36 -17.14 12.87
CA GLY A 392 -3.46 -16.20 12.68
C GLY A 392 -3.70 -15.31 13.90
N MET A 393 -4.57 -14.33 13.72
CA MET A 393 -5.05 -13.45 14.78
C MET A 393 -6.38 -13.96 15.34
N ASP A 394 -6.49 -14.09 16.67
CA ASP A 394 -7.75 -14.43 17.32
C ASP A 394 -8.66 -13.20 17.48
N LEU A 395 -9.67 -13.10 16.62
CA LEU A 395 -10.62 -11.99 16.63
C LEU A 395 -11.54 -11.94 17.86
N ARG A 396 -11.54 -12.96 18.73
CA ARG A 396 -12.28 -12.91 20.00
C ARG A 396 -11.81 -11.76 20.91
N ALA A 397 -10.59 -11.26 20.72
CA ALA A 397 -10.09 -10.06 21.41
C ALA A 397 -10.87 -8.77 21.06
N TRP A 398 -11.72 -8.78 20.03
CA TRP A 398 -12.63 -7.69 19.65
C TRP A 398 -14.09 -7.94 20.04
N ARG A 399 -14.40 -9.03 20.76
CA ARG A 399 -15.76 -9.31 21.19
C ARG A 399 -16.17 -8.32 22.28
N GLU A 400 -17.30 -7.66 22.09
CA GLU A 400 -17.96 -6.82 23.09
C GLU A 400 -19.10 -7.60 23.76
N ALA A 401 -19.39 -7.27 25.02
CA ALA A 401 -20.61 -7.74 25.66
C ALA A 401 -21.82 -7.09 24.97
N PRO A 402 -22.92 -7.83 24.71
CA PRO A 402 -24.12 -7.21 24.18
C PRO A 402 -24.64 -6.15 25.15
N PRO A 403 -25.24 -5.04 24.65
CA PRO A 403 -25.83 -4.03 25.51
C PRO A 403 -26.85 -4.64 26.49
N PRO A 404 -26.92 -4.19 27.76
CA PRO A 404 -27.97 -4.64 28.66
C PRO A 404 -29.35 -4.28 28.06
N GLY A 405 -30.15 -5.30 27.73
CA GLY A 405 -31.51 -5.14 27.16
C GLY A 405 -31.77 -5.81 25.81
N THR A 406 -30.75 -6.33 25.12
CA THR A 406 -30.92 -7.15 23.90
C THR A 406 -30.85 -8.66 24.15
N GLY A 407 -30.94 -9.07 25.42
CA GLY A 407 -31.05 -10.47 25.77
C GLY A 407 -32.40 -11.03 25.33
N MET A 408 -32.42 -11.80 24.24
CA MET A 408 -33.38 -12.89 24.16
C MET A 408 -33.18 -13.74 25.41
N SER A 409 -34.17 -13.74 26.29
CA SER A 409 -34.24 -14.63 27.45
C SER A 409 -34.14 -16.07 26.95
N PHE A 410 -32.96 -16.68 27.05
CA PHE A 410 -32.88 -18.13 26.99
C PHE A 410 -33.54 -18.67 28.25
N SER A 411 -34.79 -19.10 28.11
CA SER A 411 -35.46 -19.89 29.12
C SER A 411 -34.63 -21.17 29.32
N SER A 412 -33.98 -21.28 30.47
CA SER A 412 -33.26 -22.48 30.87
C SER A 412 -34.27 -23.58 31.20
N ARG A 413 -34.87 -24.21 30.17
CA ARG A 413 -35.62 -25.47 30.25
C ARG A 413 -36.08 -25.93 28.86
N VAL A 414 -35.18 -26.52 28.06
CA VAL A 414 -35.60 -27.50 27.03
C VAL A 414 -34.54 -28.61 26.93
N LYS A 415 -34.95 -29.84 27.20
CA LYS A 415 -34.17 -31.06 26.97
C LYS A 415 -33.97 -31.27 25.47
N VAL A 416 -32.79 -31.79 25.12
CA VAL A 416 -32.35 -32.18 23.78
C VAL A 416 -33.46 -32.93 23.02
N GLY A 417 -33.84 -32.39 21.88
CA GLY A 417 -34.76 -32.99 20.91
C GLY A 417 -34.56 -32.33 19.54
N VAL A 418 -34.37 -33.17 18.52
CA VAL A 418 -34.07 -32.91 17.11
C VAL A 418 -34.90 -31.76 16.51
N TRP A 419 -34.28 -30.86 15.72
CA TRP A 419 -35.00 -29.82 14.98
C TRP A 419 -34.82 -29.95 13.47
N GLY A 420 -35.94 -30.25 12.80
CA GLY A 420 -36.22 -29.88 11.42
C GLY A 420 -36.62 -28.41 11.30
N GLN A 421 -36.65 -27.92 10.06
CA GLN A 421 -36.96 -26.55 9.64
C GLN A 421 -38.43 -26.17 9.92
N GLU A 422 -38.70 -24.93 10.37
CA GLU A 422 -39.68 -23.96 9.81
C GLU A 422 -39.94 -22.73 10.74
N PRO A 423 -40.56 -21.62 10.25
CA PRO A 423 -40.11 -20.24 10.52
C PRO A 423 -40.89 -19.47 11.62
N CYS A 424 -40.27 -18.40 12.10
CA CYS A 424 -40.83 -17.46 13.07
C CYS A 424 -42.02 -16.66 12.50
N VAL A 425 -43.19 -16.81 13.11
CA VAL A 425 -44.34 -15.90 12.96
C VAL A 425 -44.31 -14.87 14.09
N SER A 426 -44.54 -13.60 13.78
CA SER A 426 -44.65 -12.52 14.77
C SER A 426 -46.12 -12.27 15.12
N GLU A 427 -46.49 -12.48 16.39
CA GLU A 427 -47.76 -11.99 16.94
C GLU A 427 -47.58 -10.55 17.42
N GLY A 428 -48.24 -9.60 16.75
CA GLY A 428 -48.37 -8.23 17.20
C GLY A 428 -49.46 -8.10 18.26
N ARG A 429 -49.10 -7.62 19.46
CA ARG A 429 -50.04 -6.97 20.38
C ARG A 429 -49.86 -5.47 20.27
N GLY A 430 -50.93 -4.80 19.87
CA GLY A 430 -51.03 -3.35 19.76
C GLY A 430 -50.92 -2.66 21.11
N GLY A 431 -50.16 -1.56 21.12
CA GLY A 431 -50.15 -0.55 22.16
C GLY A 431 -50.19 0.81 21.49
N LEU A 432 -51.33 1.49 21.62
CA LEU A 432 -51.55 2.88 21.21
C LEU A 432 -50.61 3.81 21.97
N VAL A 433 -49.82 4.62 21.27
CA VAL A 433 -49.11 5.77 21.85
C VAL A 433 -49.53 7.03 21.10
N TRP A 434 -50.11 7.96 21.87
CA TRP A 434 -50.60 9.26 21.42
C TRP A 434 -49.47 10.16 20.92
N GLY A 435 -49.66 10.76 19.75
CA GLY A 435 -48.72 11.70 19.14
C GLY A 435 -48.72 13.08 19.82
N ARG A 436 -47.53 13.66 19.98
CA ARG A 436 -47.33 15.10 20.18
C ARG A 436 -47.05 15.77 18.83
N PRO A 437 -47.58 16.97 18.54
CA PRO A 437 -47.34 17.66 17.27
C PRO A 437 -45.92 18.26 17.21
N PRO A 438 -45.38 18.50 16.01
CA PRO A 438 -44.02 19.00 15.84
C PRO A 438 -43.91 20.50 16.17
N ALA A 439 -42.84 20.87 16.86
CA ALA A 439 -42.44 22.26 17.05
C ALA A 439 -41.89 22.84 15.73
N GLN A 440 -42.35 24.04 15.36
CA GLN A 440 -41.90 24.80 14.19
C GLN A 440 -40.45 25.28 14.38
N LEU A 441 -39.59 25.04 13.37
CA LEU A 441 -38.26 25.63 13.27
C LEU A 441 -38.34 27.05 12.69
N PRO A 442 -37.54 28.03 13.16
CA PRO A 442 -37.47 29.36 12.57
C PRO A 442 -36.72 29.35 11.22
N PRO A 443 -36.95 30.34 10.33
CA PRO A 443 -36.37 30.36 8.98
C PRO A 443 -34.86 30.61 8.99
N ARG A 444 -34.17 30.00 8.01
CA ARG A 444 -32.73 30.18 7.77
C ARG A 444 -32.42 31.60 7.26
N PRO A 445 -31.31 32.23 7.68
CA PRO A 445 -30.83 33.47 7.07
C PRO A 445 -30.26 33.22 5.66
N GLN A 446 -30.53 34.16 4.74
CA GLN A 446 -30.03 34.15 3.36
C GLN A 446 -28.50 34.36 3.30
N PRO A 447 -27.79 33.76 2.33
CA PRO A 447 -26.37 34.00 2.14
C PRO A 447 -26.10 35.37 1.51
N VAL A 448 -25.17 36.11 2.14
CA VAL A 448 -24.59 37.37 1.64
C VAL A 448 -23.77 37.08 0.37
N ARG A 449 -24.00 37.87 -0.69
CA ARG A 449 -23.23 37.87 -1.94
C ARG A 449 -21.75 38.16 -1.66
N ALA A 450 -20.87 37.23 -2.01
CA ALA A 450 -19.45 37.53 -2.16
C ALA A 450 -19.21 38.24 -3.50
N GLN A 451 -18.48 39.34 -3.46
CA GLN A 451 -18.07 40.17 -4.59
C GLN A 451 -17.07 39.43 -5.48
N GLU A 452 -17.16 39.68 -6.80
CA GLU A 452 -16.23 39.20 -7.83
C GLU A 452 -14.81 39.77 -7.61
N PRO A 453 -13.75 38.98 -7.85
CA PRO A 453 -12.42 39.55 -8.05
C PRO A 453 -12.25 40.05 -9.49
N LEU A 454 -11.76 41.29 -9.59
CA LEU A 454 -11.37 42.00 -10.80
C LEU A 454 -10.47 41.17 -11.73
N ARG A 455 -10.84 41.13 -13.02
CA ARG A 455 -9.95 40.75 -14.13
C ARG A 455 -9.01 41.91 -14.46
N LEU A 456 -7.71 41.64 -14.53
CA LEU A 456 -6.75 42.48 -15.25
C LEU A 456 -6.30 41.76 -16.54
N PRO A 457 -6.01 42.48 -17.63
CA PRO A 457 -5.95 41.91 -18.98
C PRO A 457 -4.53 41.51 -19.43
N GLY A 458 -4.48 40.43 -20.20
CA GLY A 458 -3.75 40.27 -21.48
C GLY A 458 -2.26 40.60 -21.58
N SER A 459 -1.46 39.55 -21.81
CA SER A 459 -0.30 39.53 -22.74
C SER A 459 -0.12 38.07 -23.16
N GLY A 460 -0.34 37.66 -24.40
CA GLY A 460 0.33 38.15 -25.61
C GLY A 460 1.32 37.05 -26.01
N GLY A 461 0.94 36.25 -27.01
CA GLY A 461 1.68 35.05 -27.42
C GLY A 461 2.98 35.38 -28.17
N TRP A 462 3.88 34.40 -28.23
CA TRP A 462 4.95 34.33 -29.21
C TRP A 462 5.14 32.88 -29.66
N SER A 463 4.97 32.70 -30.96
CA SER A 463 5.30 31.56 -31.81
C SER A 463 6.76 31.63 -32.26
N ASP A 464 7.30 30.45 -32.58
CA ASP A 464 8.38 30.10 -33.52
C ASP A 464 9.74 30.79 -33.45
N GLY A 465 10.78 29.94 -33.34
CA GLY A 465 12.20 30.22 -33.47
C GLY A 465 13.02 28.97 -33.15
#